data_AF-A0A1D8NSJ4-F1
#
_entry.id   AF-A0A1D8NSJ4-F1
#
_cell.length_a   1.000
_cell.length_b   1.000
_cell.length_c   1.000
_cell.angle_alpha   90.00
_cell.angle_beta   90.00
_cell.angle_gamma   90.00
#
_symmetry.space_group_name_H-M   'P 1'
#
loop_
_entity.id
_entity.type
_entity.pdbx_description
1 polymer ?
#
loop_
_entity_poly.entity_id
_entity_poly.type
_entity_poly.pdbx_seq_one_letter_code
_entity_poly.pdbx_strand_id
1 'polypeptide(L)' 'MSDHGMSERKACKTSGLARSTLRYQTLPRDGCRVINFIQSHLAVNPRRCFDPLYATDRFQKQP' A
#
# COMPACT_ATOMS: atom_id res chain seq x y z
N MET A 1 11.66 2.52 19.57
CA MET A 1 12.99 1.96 19.27
C MET A 1 12.82 0.44 19.29
N SER A 2 13.07 -0.26 18.19
CA SER A 2 12.78 -1.69 18.08
C SER A 2 13.55 -2.50 19.14
N ASP A 3 12.89 -3.50 19.75
CA ASP A 3 13.25 -4.25 20.97
C ASP A 3 14.64 -4.94 20.99
N HIS A 4 15.42 -4.81 19.93
CA HIS A 4 16.61 -5.62 19.65
C HIS A 4 17.92 -4.86 19.95
N GLY A 5 17.82 -3.64 20.51
CA GLY A 5 18.97 -2.78 20.85
C GLY A 5 19.82 -2.36 19.65
N MET A 6 19.39 -2.64 18.42
CA MET A 6 20.12 -2.34 17.18
C MET A 6 19.51 -1.17 16.45
N SER A 7 20.35 -0.21 16.08
CA SER A 7 19.96 0.83 15.14
C SER A 7 19.79 0.23 13.73
N GLU A 8 18.82 0.76 12.98
CA GLU A 8 18.56 0.37 11.58
C GLU A 8 19.83 0.42 10.73
N ARG A 9 20.73 1.39 10.98
CA ARG A 9 22.04 1.49 10.31
C ARG A 9 22.92 0.25 10.58
N LYS A 10 22.97 -0.22 11.83
CA LYS A 10 23.77 -1.37 12.24
C LYS A 10 23.19 -2.67 11.68
N ALA A 11 21.86 -2.77 11.64
CA ALA A 11 21.16 -3.89 11.00
C ALA A 11 21.42 -3.95 9.49
N CYS A 12 21.35 -2.82 8.76
CA CYS A 12 21.64 -2.77 7.33
C CYS A 12 23.11 -3.16 7.01
N LYS A 13 24.07 -2.65 7.80
CA LYS A 13 25.49 -2.97 7.61
C LYS A 13 25.79 -4.45 7.83
N THR A 14 25.16 -5.07 8.83
CA THR A 14 25.37 -6.50 9.17
C THR A 14 24.69 -7.44 8.18
N SER A 15 23.56 -7.03 7.60
CA SER A 15 22.84 -7.80 6.57
C SER A 15 23.35 -7.59 5.15
N GLY A 16 24.33 -6.70 4.93
CA GLY A 16 24.82 -6.36 3.59
C GLY A 16 23.79 -5.62 2.72
N LEU A 17 22.72 -5.09 3.33
CA LEU A 17 21.66 -4.39 2.63
C LEU A 17 21.90 -2.89 2.62
N ALA A 18 21.65 -2.25 1.48
CA ALA A 18 21.62 -0.80 1.43
C ALA A 18 20.40 -0.31 2.21
N ARG A 19 20.56 0.75 3.01
CA ARG A 19 19.46 1.28 3.83
C ARG A 19 18.24 1.74 3.02
N SER A 20 18.44 2.05 1.74
CA SER A 20 17.38 2.35 0.78
C SER A 20 16.47 1.15 0.52
N THR A 21 16.97 -0.09 0.55
CA THR A 21 16.14 -1.29 0.31
C THR A 21 15.08 -1.48 1.40
N LEU A 22 15.32 -0.96 2.60
CA LEU A 22 14.37 -1.01 3.70
C LEU A 22 13.29 0.09 3.58
N ARG A 23 13.62 1.23 2.99
CA ARG A 23 12.66 2.33 2.72
C ARG A 23 11.75 2.05 1.52
N TYR A 24 12.29 1.36 0.52
CA TYR A 24 11.57 0.96 -0.69
C TYR A 24 11.21 -0.52 -0.66
N GLN A 25 11.22 -1.14 0.52
CA GLN A 25 10.83 -2.53 0.65
C GLN A 25 9.43 -2.65 0.06
N THR A 26 9.30 -3.47 -0.97
CA THR A 26 8.05 -3.68 -1.66
C THR A 26 7.18 -4.45 -0.69
N LEU A 27 6.44 -3.72 0.14
CA LEU A 27 5.42 -4.32 1.00
C LEU A 27 4.52 -5.13 0.06
N PRO A 28 4.29 -6.43 0.33
CA PRO A 28 3.29 -7.18 -0.39
C PRO A 28 1.97 -6.44 -0.18
N ARG A 29 1.58 -5.67 -1.20
CA ARG A 29 0.37 -4.88 -1.17
C ARG A 29 -0.75 -5.90 -1.27
N ASP A 30 -1.63 -5.93 -0.27
CA ASP A 30 -2.82 -6.79 -0.27
C ASP A 30 -3.75 -6.37 -1.44
N GLY A 31 -3.41 -6.85 -2.63
CA GLY A 31 -4.10 -6.54 -3.88
C GLY A 31 -5.50 -7.12 -3.90
N CYS A 32 -5.77 -8.14 -3.07
CA CYS A 32 -7.08 -8.77 -2.94
C CYS A 32 -8.14 -7.75 -2.53
N ARG A 33 -7.83 -6.79 -1.66
CA ARG A 33 -8.79 -5.75 -1.25
C ARG A 33 -9.17 -4.83 -2.41
N VAL A 34 -8.18 -4.44 -3.22
CA VAL A 34 -8.40 -3.57 -4.39
C VAL A 34 -9.20 -4.32 -5.44
N ILE A 35 -8.88 -5.59 -5.69
CA ILE A 35 -9.61 -6.46 -6.62
C ILE A 35 -11.06 -6.66 -6.16
N ASN A 36 -11.28 -6.97 -4.87
CA ASN A 36 -12.62 -7.17 -4.31
C ASN A 36 -13.46 -5.88 -4.39
N PHE A 37 -12.86 -4.72 -4.16
CA PHE A 37 -13.53 -3.43 -4.31
C PHE A 37 -13.93 -3.16 -5.77
N ILE A 38 -13.02 -3.43 -6.70
CA ILE A 38 -13.29 -3.27 -8.13
C ILE A 38 -14.46 -4.18 -8.56
N GLN A 39 -14.43 -5.45 -8.14
CA GLN A 39 -15.48 -6.42 -8.47
C GLN A 39 -16.83 -6.04 -7.89
N SER A 40 -16.89 -5.60 -6.63
CA SER A 40 -18.14 -5.16 -6.01
C SER A 40 -18.70 -3.89 -6.66
N HIS A 41 -17.83 -2.95 -7.05
CA HIS A 41 -18.24 -1.74 -7.74
C HIS A 41 -18.84 -2.02 -9.12
N LEU A 42 -18.18 -2.88 -9.92
CA LEU A 42 -18.66 -3.29 -11.24
C LEU A 42 -19.96 -4.10 -11.17
N ALA A 43 -20.14 -4.92 -10.13
CA ALA A 43 -21.38 -5.68 -9.93
C ALA A 43 -22.59 -4.75 -9.72
N VAL A 44 -22.40 -3.62 -9.06
CA VAL A 44 -23.46 -2.63 -8.81
C VAL A 44 -23.62 -1.65 -9.98
N ASN A 45 -22.53 -1.32 -10.68
CA ASN A 45 -22.51 -0.30 -11.74
C ASN A 45 -21.81 -0.80 -13.02
N PRO A 46 -22.36 -1.78 -13.75
CA PRO A 46 -21.66 -2.46 -14.84
C PRO A 46 -21.34 -1.58 -16.06
N ARG A 47 -22.00 -0.42 -16.19
CA ARG A 47 -21.78 0.56 -17.28
C ARG A 47 -20.99 1.79 -16.85
N ARG A 48 -20.63 1.90 -15.57
CA ARG A 48 -19.92 3.06 -15.03
C ARG A 48 -18.43 2.72 -15.05
N CYS A 49 -17.71 3.26 -16.04
CA CYS A 49 -16.26 3.13 -16.15
C CYS A 49 -15.57 3.71 -14.91
N PHE A 50 -14.30 3.37 -14.69
CA PHE A 50 -13.48 3.80 -13.54
C PHE A 50 -13.17 5.30 -13.50
N ASP A 51 -13.56 6.07 -14.52
CA ASP A 51 -13.30 7.51 -14.64
C ASP A 51 -13.73 8.34 -13.41
N PRO A 52 -14.82 8.02 -12.68
CA PRO A 52 -15.19 8.75 -11.47
C PRO A 52 -14.54 8.20 -10.18
N LEU A 53 -13.94 7.00 -10.19
CA LEU A 53 -13.53 6.32 -8.95
C LEU A 53 -12.36 7.00 -8.25
N TYR A 54 -11.45 7.61 -9.02
CA TYR A 54 -10.37 8.44 -8.46
C TYR A 54 -10.88 9.72 -7.80
N ALA A 55 -12.00 10.27 -8.27
CA ALA A 55 -12.62 11.44 -7.68
C ALA A 55 -13.40 11.08 -6.41
N THR A 56 -14.19 10.00 -6.42
CA THR A 56 -15.07 9.65 -5.30
C THR A 56 -14.32 9.19 -4.04
N ASP A 57 -13.20 8.45 -4.17
CA ASP A 57 -12.42 8.00 -3.01
C ASP A 57 -11.70 9.16 -2.31
N ARG A 58 -11.33 10.21 -3.06
CA ARG A 58 -10.66 11.40 -2.51
C ARG A 58 -11.59 12.27 -1.65
N PHE A 59 -12.90 12.27 -1.93
CA PHE A 59 -13.89 13.07 -1.21
C PHE A 59 -14.62 12.31 -0.09
N GLN A 60 -14.51 10.98 -0.03
CA GLN A 60 -15.10 10.17 1.05
C GLN A 60 -14.32 10.26 2.38
N LYS A 61 -13.10 10.82 2.36
CA LYS A 61 -12.24 11.00 3.56
C LYS A 61 -12.01 12.47 3.92
N GLN A 62 -12.96 13.35 3.60
CA GLN A 62 -12.98 14.69 4.18
C GLN A 62 -14.04 14.71 5.29
N PRO A 63 -13.68 15.17 6.52
CA PRO A 63 -14.62 15.30 7.63
C PRO A 63 -15.71 16.34 7.34
#